data_AF-A0A2N2A8S0-F1
#
_entry.id   AF-A0A2N2A8S0-F1
#
_cell.length_a   1.000
_cell.length_b   1.000
_cell.length_c   1.000
_cell.angle_alpha   90.00
_cell.angle_beta   90.00
_cell.angle_gamma   90.00
#
_symmetry.space_group_name_H-M   'P 1'
#
loop_
_entity.id
_entity.type
_entity.pdbx_description
1 polymer ?
#
loop_
_entity_poly.entity_id
_entity_poly.type
_entity_poly.pdbx_seq_one_letter_code
_entity_poly.pdbx_strand_id
1 'polypeptide(L)'
;MRIFSHPSCLAHDPGPGHPECPERLIAVAEALRAGLPQLAWLEAPQALRSQLARVHDAELIALVLDQHSAGLRRLDADTVMGEYSADAALRACGASICAVDAIMAGDIERAFCAVRPPGHHATANIAMGFCLFNA
;
A
#
# COMPACT_ATOMS: atom_id res chain seq x y z
N MET A 1 -6.86 6.89 18.19
CA MET A 1 -6.50 6.04 17.04
C MET A 1 -6.88 6.77 15.77
N ARG A 2 -6.05 6.76 14.73
CA ARG A 2 -6.36 7.36 13.42
C ARG A 2 -6.27 6.29 12.33
N ILE A 3 -7.09 6.41 11.29
CA ILE A 3 -7.07 5.51 10.13
C ILE A 3 -6.32 6.19 8.99
N PHE A 4 -5.30 5.55 8.43
CA PHE A 4 -4.64 6.02 7.21
C PHE A 4 -5.09 5.19 6.03
N SER A 5 -5.52 5.84 4.95
CA SER A 5 -5.91 5.20 3.70
C SER A 5 -5.80 6.18 2.53
N HIS A 6 -5.95 5.71 1.30
CA HIS A 6 -5.99 6.59 0.13
C HIS A 6 -6.84 5.95 -0.98
N PRO A 7 -7.62 6.71 -1.77
CA PRO A 7 -8.40 6.17 -2.88
C PRO A 7 -7.58 5.30 -3.86
N SER A 8 -6.30 5.64 -4.09
CA SER A 8 -5.40 4.85 -4.94
C SER A 8 -5.23 3.40 -4.49
N CYS A 9 -5.38 3.10 -3.20
CA CYS A 9 -5.34 1.73 -2.69
C CYS A 9 -6.45 0.86 -3.30
N LEU A 10 -7.59 1.47 -3.66
CA LEU A 10 -8.70 0.81 -4.36
C LEU A 10 -8.47 0.74 -5.88
N ALA A 11 -7.61 1.59 -6.43
CA ALA A 11 -7.31 1.64 -7.86
C ALA A 11 -6.26 0.61 -8.30
N HIS A 12 -5.48 0.05 -7.37
CA HIS A 12 -4.70 -1.15 -7.66
C HIS A 12 -5.68 -2.25 -8.14
N ASP A 13 -5.49 -2.81 -9.32
CA ASP A 13 -6.33 -3.89 -9.82
C ASP A 13 -5.44 -4.96 -10.47
N PRO A 14 -5.25 -6.11 -9.82
CA PRO A 14 -4.48 -7.22 -10.36
C PRO A 14 -5.28 -8.10 -11.34
N GLY A 15 -6.56 -7.76 -11.60
CA GLY A 15 -7.40 -8.41 -12.59
C GLY A 15 -8.47 -9.33 -12.01
N PRO A 16 -9.38 -9.83 -12.87
CA PRO A 16 -10.56 -10.57 -12.45
C PRO A 16 -10.19 -11.89 -11.77
N GLY A 17 -10.86 -12.18 -10.65
CA GLY A 17 -10.68 -13.41 -9.88
C GLY A 17 -9.43 -13.45 -9.01
N HIS A 18 -8.64 -12.37 -8.97
CA HIS A 18 -7.47 -12.29 -8.10
C HIS A 18 -7.90 -12.20 -6.61
N PRO A 19 -7.31 -12.99 -5.70
CA PRO A 19 -7.72 -13.02 -4.29
C PRO A 19 -7.37 -11.74 -3.52
N GLU A 20 -6.42 -10.96 -4.02
CA GLU A 20 -6.05 -9.65 -3.52
C GLU A 20 -6.79 -8.60 -4.36
N CYS A 21 -8.04 -8.28 -4.02
CA CYS A 21 -8.92 -7.43 -4.83
C CYS A 21 -9.42 -6.20 -4.04
N PRO A 22 -9.85 -5.11 -4.72
CA PRO A 22 -10.32 -3.87 -4.07
C PRO A 22 -11.42 -4.09 -3.03
N GLU A 23 -12.31 -5.05 -3.26
CA GLU A 23 -13.44 -5.38 -2.38
C GLU A 23 -13.00 -5.73 -0.96
N ARG A 24 -11.79 -6.26 -0.78
CA ARG A 24 -11.24 -6.56 0.55
C ARG A 24 -11.02 -5.30 1.37
N LEU A 25 -10.47 -4.25 0.76
CA LEU A 25 -10.26 -2.98 1.44
C LEU A 25 -11.59 -2.24 1.63
N ILE A 26 -12.53 -2.35 0.68
CA ILE A 26 -13.89 -1.82 0.82
C ILE A 26 -14.57 -2.43 2.04
N ALA A 27 -14.56 -3.75 2.19
CA ALA A 27 -15.18 -4.43 3.33
C ALA A 27 -14.57 -3.99 4.68
N VAL A 28 -13.24 -3.82 4.74
CA VAL A 28 -12.56 -3.28 5.93
C VAL A 28 -13.00 -1.85 6.21
N ALA A 29 -13.06 -0.99 5.18
CA ALA A 29 -13.44 0.40 5.34
C ALA A 29 -14.90 0.57 5.79
N GLU A 30 -15.82 -0.22 5.23
CA GLU A 30 -17.22 -0.25 5.63
C GLU A 30 -17.38 -0.70 7.08
N ALA A 31 -16.71 -1.79 7.47
CA ALA A 31 -16.73 -2.29 8.84
C ALA A 31 -16.20 -1.25 9.85
N LEU A 32 -15.09 -0.57 9.51
CA LEU A 32 -14.52 0.50 10.34
C LEU A 32 -15.44 1.71 10.44
N ARG A 33 -16.06 2.14 9.34
CA ARG A 33 -17.00 3.28 9.34
C ARG A 33 -18.26 2.97 10.13
N ALA A 34 -18.77 1.75 10.05
CA ALA A 34 -19.96 1.33 10.79
C ALA A 34 -19.67 1.10 12.28
N GLY A 35 -18.58 0.40 12.61
CA GLY A 35 -18.25 0.01 13.98
C GLY A 35 -17.52 1.09 14.79
N LEU A 36 -16.78 1.99 14.12
CA LEU A 36 -15.94 3.01 14.73
C LEU A 36 -16.06 4.37 13.99
N PRO A 37 -17.28 4.92 13.81
CA PRO A 37 -17.53 6.13 13.02
C PRO A 37 -16.80 7.39 13.53
N GLN A 38 -16.39 7.41 14.80
CA GLN A 38 -15.68 8.51 15.43
C GLN A 38 -14.20 8.61 15.05
N LEU A 39 -13.63 7.59 14.39
CA LEU A 39 -12.22 7.61 14.03
C LEU A 39 -11.96 8.55 12.85
N ALA A 40 -10.96 9.42 13.01
CA ALA A 40 -10.51 10.29 11.95
C ALA A 40 -9.80 9.47 10.86
N TRP A 41 -10.20 9.71 9.60
CA TRP A 41 -9.55 9.19 8.40
C TRP A 41 -8.58 10.25 7.87
N LEU A 42 -7.33 9.84 7.67
CA LEU A 42 -6.26 10.66 7.12
C LEU A 42 -5.85 10.08 5.76
N GLU A 43 -5.59 10.98 4.81
CA GLU A 43 -5.04 10.59 3.53
C GLU A 43 -3.57 10.19 3.69
N ALA A 44 -3.25 8.96 3.30
CA ALA A 44 -1.89 8.48 3.32
C ALA A 44 -1.03 9.26 2.31
N PRO A 45 0.12 9.84 2.71
CA PRO A 45 1.04 10.45 1.76
C PRO A 45 1.70 9.38 0.87
N GLN A 46 2.34 9.80 -0.22
CA GLN A 46 3.24 8.91 -0.95
C GLN A 46 4.56 8.78 -0.18
N ALA A 47 5.10 7.56 -0.10
CA ALA A 47 6.47 7.37 0.32
C ALA A 47 7.46 7.99 -0.68
N LEU A 48 8.54 8.56 -0.18
CA LEU A 48 9.66 9.01 -1.00
C LEU A 48 10.48 7.81 -1.47
N ARG A 49 11.07 7.93 -2.65
CA ARG A 49 12.01 6.91 -3.17
C ARG A 49 13.16 6.63 -2.18
N SER A 50 13.63 7.66 -1.48
CA SER A 50 14.66 7.53 -0.44
C SER A 50 14.19 6.82 0.83
N GLN A 51 12.88 6.80 1.11
CA GLN A 51 12.33 6.00 2.21
C GLN A 51 12.28 4.52 1.81
N LEU A 52 11.84 4.22 0.57
CA LEU A 52 11.86 2.86 0.03
C LEU A 52 13.28 2.28 -0.02
N ALA A 53 14.26 3.09 -0.41
CA ALA A 53 15.67 2.70 -0.52
C ALA A 53 16.34 2.32 0.81
N ARG A 54 15.64 2.48 1.95
CA ARG A 54 16.11 1.96 3.25
C ARG A 54 15.91 0.46 3.40
N VAL A 55 15.05 -0.14 2.59
CA VAL A 55 14.68 -1.56 2.62
C VAL A 55 14.95 -2.22 1.28
N HIS A 56 14.62 -1.54 0.19
CA HIS A 56 14.65 -2.09 -1.16
C HIS A 56 15.84 -1.62 -1.98
N ASP A 57 16.34 -2.49 -2.86
CA ASP A 57 17.37 -2.13 -3.83
C ASP A 57 16.81 -1.22 -4.94
N ALA A 58 17.73 -0.61 -5.70
CA ALA A 58 17.36 0.35 -6.73
C ALA A 58 16.60 -0.33 -7.88
N GLU A 59 16.91 -1.60 -8.14
CA GLU A 59 16.34 -2.44 -9.17
C GLU A 59 14.86 -2.73 -8.91
N LEU A 60 14.49 -3.16 -7.71
CA LEU A 60 13.09 -3.38 -7.33
C LEU A 60 12.29 -2.07 -7.33
N ILE A 61 12.89 -0.99 -6.81
CA ILE A 61 12.24 0.33 -6.84
C ILE A 61 11.97 0.76 -8.28
N ALA A 62 12.95 0.63 -9.18
CA ALA A 62 12.77 0.97 -10.59
C ALA A 62 11.77 0.04 -11.30
N LEU A 63 11.79 -1.26 -10.97
CA LEU A 63 10.86 -2.25 -11.52
C LEU A 63 9.40 -1.86 -11.29
N VAL A 64 9.10 -1.35 -10.08
CA VAL A 64 7.73 -1.00 -9.67
C VAL A 64 7.37 0.45 -10.05
N LEU A 65 8.29 1.41 -9.89
CA LEU A 65 7.96 2.84 -10.04
C LEU A 65 8.20 3.40 -11.44
N ASP A 66 9.21 2.91 -12.15
CA ASP A 66 9.70 3.56 -13.38
C ASP A 66 9.14 2.92 -14.65
N GLN A 67 8.29 1.91 -14.51
CA GLN A 67 7.68 1.21 -15.64
C GLN A 67 6.20 1.55 -15.76
N HIS A 68 5.83 2.15 -16.88
CA HIS A 68 4.43 2.36 -17.24
C HIS A 68 3.85 1.10 -17.88
N SER A 69 2.83 0.52 -17.27
CA SER A 69 2.08 -0.60 -17.84
C SER A 69 0.71 -0.13 -18.31
N ALA A 70 0.45 -0.18 -19.62
CA ALA A 70 -0.89 0.07 -20.19
C ALA A 70 -1.88 -1.08 -19.92
N GLY A 71 -1.55 -2.00 -19.02
CA GLY A 71 -2.32 -3.20 -18.70
C GLY A 71 -1.70 -3.95 -17.52
N LEU A 72 -2.20 -5.16 -17.26
CA LEU A 72 -1.72 -6.01 -16.18
C LEU A 72 -0.34 -6.59 -16.51
N ARG A 73 0.57 -6.49 -15.55
CA ARG A 73 1.91 -7.07 -15.59
C ARG A 73 2.09 -8.01 -14.41
N ARG A 74 2.44 -9.24 -14.72
CA ARG A 74 2.75 -10.27 -13.74
C ARG A 74 4.23 -10.19 -13.37
N LEU A 75 4.53 -9.96 -12.10
CA LEU A 75 5.89 -9.90 -11.56
C LEU A 75 6.37 -11.30 -11.11
N ASP A 76 5.45 -12.11 -10.57
CA ASP A 76 5.70 -13.52 -10.25
C ASP A 76 4.41 -14.37 -10.39
N ALA A 77 4.38 -15.58 -9.81
CA ALA A 77 3.22 -16.48 -9.94
C ALA A 77 1.90 -15.88 -9.42
N ASP A 78 1.94 -14.99 -8.43
CA ASP A 78 0.75 -14.47 -7.76
C ASP A 78 0.72 -12.93 -7.59
N THR A 79 1.79 -12.24 -7.95
CA THR A 79 1.96 -10.79 -7.80
C THR A 79 1.77 -10.12 -9.16
N VAL A 80 0.69 -9.36 -9.27
CA VAL A 80 0.30 -8.66 -10.49
C VAL A 80 0.16 -7.18 -10.20
N MET A 81 0.64 -6.33 -11.09
CA MET A 81 0.45 -4.88 -11.03
C MET A 81 -0.21 -4.38 -12.32
N GLY A 82 -1.20 -3.50 -12.18
CA GLY A 82 -1.73 -2.67 -13.25
C GLY A 82 -1.27 -1.21 -13.13
N GLU A 83 -1.85 -0.35 -13.98
CA GLU A 83 -1.51 1.08 -14.15
C GLU A 83 -1.37 1.87 -12.84
N TYR A 84 -2.30 1.72 -11.89
CA TYR A 84 -2.34 2.50 -10.65
C TYR A 84 -1.61 1.86 -9.47
N SER A 85 -0.98 0.69 -9.67
CA SER A 85 -0.40 -0.08 -8.57
C SER A 85 0.83 0.58 -7.95
N ALA A 86 1.62 1.29 -8.77
CA ALA A 86 2.79 2.01 -8.28
C ALA A 86 2.39 3.11 -7.28
N ASP A 87 1.39 3.93 -7.63
CA ASP A 87 0.85 4.95 -6.73
C ASP A 87 0.23 4.32 -5.48
N ALA A 88 -0.57 3.26 -5.63
CA ALA A 88 -1.13 2.52 -4.50
C ALA A 88 -0.04 2.01 -3.54
N ALA A 89 1.05 1.42 -4.05
CA ALA A 89 2.15 0.93 -3.24
C ALA A 89 2.91 2.06 -2.52
N LEU A 90 3.10 3.21 -3.19
CA LEU A 90 3.67 4.40 -2.55
C LEU A 90 2.78 4.91 -1.41
N ARG A 91 1.46 4.91 -1.59
CA ARG A 91 0.49 5.30 -0.55
C ARG A 91 0.46 4.30 0.60
N ALA A 92 0.58 3.00 0.32
CA ALA A 92 0.66 1.96 1.34
C ALA A 92 1.89 2.14 2.24
N CYS A 93 3.08 2.29 1.64
CA CYS A 93 4.32 2.55 2.39
C CYS A 93 4.26 3.89 3.15
N GLY A 94 3.74 4.94 2.48
CA GLY A 94 3.64 6.27 3.08
C GLY A 94 2.66 6.32 4.27
N ALA A 95 1.60 5.52 4.26
CA ALA A 95 0.70 5.36 5.41
C ALA A 95 1.45 4.83 6.64
N SER A 96 2.17 3.72 6.49
CA SER A 96 2.93 3.11 7.58
C SER A 96 3.99 4.06 8.13
N ILE A 97 4.76 4.70 7.25
CA ILE A 97 5.80 5.65 7.65
C ILE A 97 5.18 6.83 8.41
N CYS A 98 4.16 7.47 7.84
CA CYS A 98 3.50 8.62 8.47
C CYS A 98 2.85 8.25 9.80
N ALA A 99 2.22 7.08 9.89
CA ALA A 99 1.63 6.58 11.11
C ALA A 99 2.68 6.36 12.21
N VAL A 100 3.81 5.72 11.88
CA VAL A 100 4.90 5.50 12.83
C VAL A 100 5.53 6.82 13.26
N ASP A 101 5.82 7.72 12.31
CA ASP A 101 6.40 9.04 12.62
C ASP A 101 5.49 9.84 13.57
N ALA A 102 4.18 9.86 13.32
CA ALA A 102 3.22 10.57 14.16
C ALA A 102 3.04 9.92 15.56
N ILE A 103 3.23 8.61 15.68
CA ILE A 103 3.26 7.92 16.98
C ILE A 103 4.53 8.31 17.74
N MET A 104 5.68 8.24 17.07
CA MET A 104 6.98 8.56 17.68
C MET A 104 7.10 10.04 18.09
N ALA A 105 6.41 10.94 17.38
CA ALA A 105 6.30 12.35 17.72
C ALA A 105 5.34 12.63 18.91
N GLY A 106 4.49 11.66 19.29
CA GLY A 106 3.48 11.82 20.34
C GLY A 106 2.18 12.50 19.88
N ASP A 107 2.00 12.73 18.57
CA ASP A 107 0.78 13.35 18.02
C ASP A 107 -0.44 12.40 18.10
N ILE A 108 -0.16 11.09 18.05
CA ILE A 108 -1.17 10.04 17.98
C ILE A 108 -0.69 8.84 18.82
N GLU A 109 -1.57 8.18 19.57
CA GLU A 109 -1.16 6.99 20.34
C GLU A 109 -1.21 5.69 19.54
N ARG A 110 -2.09 5.64 18.55
CA ARG A 110 -2.43 4.42 17.79
C ARG A 110 -2.83 4.79 16.36
N ALA A 111 -2.48 3.94 15.42
CA ALA A 111 -2.89 4.04 14.03
C ALA A 111 -3.36 2.68 13.50
N PHE A 112 -4.17 2.74 12.44
CA PHE A 112 -4.45 1.59 11.59
C PHE A 112 -4.31 2.02 10.13
N CYS A 113 -3.43 1.34 9.38
CA CYS A 113 -3.19 1.61 7.97
C CYS A 113 -4.09 0.69 7.14
N ALA A 114 -5.25 1.21 6.74
CA ALA A 114 -6.18 0.53 5.84
C ALA A 114 -5.70 0.73 4.40
N VAL A 115 -4.66 0.00 4.00
CA VAL A 115 -3.95 0.19 2.73
C VAL A 115 -3.87 -1.09 1.91
N ARG A 116 -3.62 -0.90 0.61
CA ARG A 116 -3.46 -1.94 -0.40
C ARG A 116 -2.60 -1.38 -1.55
N PRO A 117 -1.66 -2.13 -2.15
CA PRO A 117 -1.31 -3.54 -1.92
C PRO A 117 -0.70 -3.82 -0.52
N PRO A 118 -0.67 -5.09 -0.07
CA PRO A 118 0.04 -5.50 1.15
C PRO A 118 1.57 -5.40 0.96
N GLY A 119 2.33 -5.62 2.05
CA GLY A 119 3.80 -5.48 1.98
C GLY A 119 4.67 -6.58 2.59
N HIS A 120 4.19 -7.32 3.59
CA HIS A 120 5.05 -8.18 4.42
C HIS A 120 5.81 -9.32 3.72
N HIS A 121 5.47 -9.65 2.47
CA HIS A 121 6.17 -10.68 1.69
C HIS A 121 7.26 -10.11 0.78
N ALA A 122 7.22 -8.81 0.43
CA ALA A 122 8.25 -8.22 -0.40
C ALA A 122 9.60 -8.21 0.36
N THR A 123 10.64 -8.74 -0.29
CA THR A 123 12.00 -8.73 0.26
C THR A 123 12.72 -7.45 -0.18
N ALA A 124 14.03 -7.35 0.12
CA ALA A 124 14.84 -6.23 -0.35
C ALA A 124 14.86 -6.09 -1.89
N ASN A 125 14.74 -7.19 -2.64
CA ASN A 125 14.92 -7.18 -4.09
C ASN A 125 13.86 -7.96 -4.88
N ILE A 126 12.86 -8.52 -4.22
CA ILE A 126 11.81 -9.34 -4.86
C ILE A 126 10.43 -8.89 -4.37
N ALA A 127 9.56 -8.52 -5.32
CA ALA A 127 8.11 -8.42 -5.12
C ALA A 127 7.50 -9.83 -5.23
N MET A 128 6.75 -10.25 -4.22
CA MET A 128 6.13 -11.58 -4.15
C MET A 128 4.96 -11.62 -3.17
N GLY A 129 4.09 -12.62 -3.28
CA GLY A 129 2.97 -12.80 -2.35
C GLY A 129 2.04 -11.59 -2.33
N PHE A 130 1.70 -11.09 -3.52
CA PHE A 130 0.92 -9.86 -3.76
C PHE A 130 1.62 -8.54 -3.38
N CYS A 131 2.80 -8.60 -2.75
CA CYS A 131 3.46 -7.43 -2.18
C CYS A 131 4.43 -6.80 -3.18
N LEU A 132 4.26 -5.51 -3.48
CA LEU A 132 5.16 -4.75 -4.36
C LEU A 132 6.35 -4.15 -3.60
N PHE A 133 6.10 -3.64 -2.39
CA PHE A 133 7.10 -3.13 -1.45
C PHE A 133 6.75 -3.60 -0.04
N ASN A 134 7.73 -3.60 0.85
CA ASN A 134 7.55 -3.92 2.26
C ASN A 134 7.12 -2.66 3.01
N ALA A 135 5.80 -2.49 3.08
CA ALA A 135 5.11 -1.36 3.70
C ALA A 135 4.96 -1.51 5.22
#